data_AF-A0A938H9H2-F1
#
_entry.id   AF-A0A938H9H2-F1
#
_cell.length_a   1.000
_cell.length_b   1.000
_cell.length_c   1.000
_cell.angle_alpha   90.00
_cell.angle_beta   90.00
_cell.angle_gamma   90.00
#
_symmetry.space_group_name_H-M   'P 1'
#
loop_
_entity.id
_entity.type
_entity.pdbx_description
1 polymer ?
#
loop_
_entity_poly.entity_id
_entity_poly.type
_entity_poly.pdbx_seq_one_letter_code
_entity_poly.pdbx_strand_id
1 'polypeptide(L)'
;MIMTRQDYIRWALQEDLGNGDHTTKACIPPQQRGSAHLLVKAEGVLAGMSTALQVFTQVDPHLEVKTMRCDGDHIQAGDIILEVTGSVASILQAERLF
;
A
#
# COMPACT_ATOMS: atom_id res chain seq x y z
N MET A 1 -24.56 10.13 11.20
CA MET A 1 -23.33 9.42 11.60
C MET A 1 -22.23 9.88 10.67
N ILE A 2 -21.13 10.42 11.19
CA ILE A 2 -20.00 10.89 10.36
C ILE A 2 -19.07 9.70 10.14
N MET A 3 -18.77 9.39 8.88
CA MET A 3 -17.83 8.33 8.53
C MET A 3 -16.38 8.74 8.82
N THR A 4 -15.56 7.78 9.24
CA THR A 4 -14.12 8.01 9.47
C THR A 4 -13.30 7.68 8.24
N ARG A 5 -12.04 8.15 8.18
CA ARG A 5 -11.09 7.77 7.13
C ARG A 5 -10.92 6.25 7.00
N GLN A 6 -10.92 5.53 8.13
CA GLN A 6 -10.77 4.08 8.12
C GLN A 6 -11.94 3.39 7.44
N ASP A 7 -13.16 3.94 7.56
CA ASP A 7 -14.35 3.41 6.88
C ASP A 7 -14.23 3.57 5.37
N TYR A 8 -13.74 4.73 4.90
CA TYR A 8 -13.50 4.95 3.47
C TYR A 8 -12.43 4.02 2.90
N ILE A 9 -11.32 3.81 3.62
CA ILE A 9 -10.28 2.86 3.20
C ILE A 9 -10.85 1.45 3.11
N ARG A 10 -11.63 1.02 4.11
CA ARG A 10 -12.25 -0.31 4.11
C ARG A 10 -13.20 -0.48 2.91
N TRP A 11 -14.01 0.53 2.61
CA TRP A 11 -14.94 0.47 1.48
C TRP A 11 -14.21 0.43 0.14
N ALA A 12 -13.14 1.21 0.00
CA ALA A 12 -12.33 1.19 -1.21
C ALA A 12 -11.60 -0.16 -1.39
N LEU A 13 -11.09 -0.76 -0.30
CA LEU A 13 -10.55 -2.12 -0.33
C LEU A 13 -11.62 -3.15 -0.73
N GLN A 14 -12.84 -3.00 -0.22
CA GLN A 14 -13.95 -3.88 -0.58
C GLN A 14 -14.36 -3.73 -2.06
N GLU A 15 -14.31 -2.51 -2.59
CA GLU A 15 -14.60 -2.22 -3.98
C GLU A 15 -13.55 -2.82 -4.93
N ASP A 16 -12.26 -2.66 -4.61
CA ASP A 16 -11.17 -3.18 -5.45
C ASP A 16 -11.03 -4.72 -5.35
N LEU A 17 -11.16 -5.29 -4.15
CA LEU A 17 -10.93 -6.72 -3.91
C LEU A 17 -12.18 -7.58 -4.08
N GLY A 18 -13.38 -7.09 -3.74
CA GLY A 18 -14.62 -7.87 -3.80
C GLY A 18 -14.52 -9.24 -3.11
N ASN A 19 -14.59 -10.32 -3.90
CA ASN A 19 -14.46 -11.71 -3.42
C ASN A 19 -12.98 -12.17 -3.23
N GLY A 20 -12.04 -11.27 -3.49
CA GLY A 20 -10.60 -11.40 -3.32
C GLY A 20 -9.81 -11.30 -4.63
N ASP A 21 -8.51 -11.13 -4.49
CA ASP A 21 -7.58 -11.06 -5.63
C ASP A 21 -7.26 -12.46 -6.19
N HIS A 22 -7.98 -12.85 -7.24
CA HIS A 22 -7.84 -14.17 -7.86
C HIS A 22 -6.53 -14.34 -8.63
N THR A 23 -6.02 -13.28 -9.25
CA THR A 23 -4.76 -13.33 -10.01
C THR A 23 -3.59 -13.58 -9.05
N THR A 24 -3.54 -12.83 -7.95
CA THR A 24 -2.53 -13.05 -6.91
C THR A 24 -2.63 -14.45 -6.31
N LYS A 25 -3.83 -14.94 -5.98
CA LYS A 25 -4.02 -16.30 -5.45
C LYS A 25 -3.57 -17.40 -6.41
N ALA A 26 -3.74 -17.19 -7.72
CA ALA A 26 -3.36 -18.17 -8.73
C ALA A 26 -1.85 -18.18 -9.03
N CYS A 27 -1.20 -17.01 -8.92
CA CYS A 27 0.19 -16.83 -9.35
C CYS A 27 1.19 -16.83 -8.19
N ILE A 28 0.78 -16.49 -6.97
CA ILE A 28 1.68 -16.30 -5.82
C ILE A 28 1.45 -17.42 -4.79
N PRO A 29 2.47 -18.24 -4.48
CA PRO A 29 2.43 -19.18 -3.38
C PRO A 29 2.09 -18.48 -2.05
N PRO A 30 1.21 -19.05 -1.21
CA PRO A 30 0.71 -18.38 -0.01
C PRO A 30 1.79 -18.06 1.04
N GLN A 31 2.92 -18.77 1.03
CA GLN A 31 4.04 -18.54 1.94
C GLN A 31 5.13 -17.62 1.36
N GLN A 32 4.95 -17.10 0.13
CA GLN A 32 5.96 -16.26 -0.50
C GLN A 32 6.06 -14.92 0.22
N ARG A 33 7.27 -14.63 0.73
CA ARG A 33 7.63 -13.33 1.31
C ARG A 33 8.51 -12.55 0.35
N GLY A 34 8.43 -11.22 0.42
CA GLY A 34 9.21 -10.33 -0.42
C GLY A 34 9.24 -8.90 0.13
N SER A 35 9.93 -8.03 -0.60
CA SER A 35 9.96 -6.58 -0.37
C SER A 35 9.59 -5.83 -1.65
N ALA A 36 8.96 -4.67 -1.51
CA ALA A 36 8.60 -3.77 -2.60
C ALA A 36 8.98 -2.33 -2.26
N HIS A 37 9.41 -1.58 -3.28
CA HIS A 37 9.74 -0.16 -3.17
C HIS A 37 8.70 0.69 -3.91
N LEU A 38 8.27 1.78 -3.27
CA LEU A 38 7.45 2.78 -3.91
C LEU A 38 8.34 3.83 -4.57
N LEU A 39 8.42 3.75 -5.90
CA LEU A 39 9.27 4.59 -6.75
C LEU A 39 8.50 5.80 -7.28
N VAL A 40 9.05 6.99 -7.06
CA VAL A 40 8.54 8.24 -7.62
C VAL A 40 8.87 8.32 -9.11
N LYS A 41 7.87 8.65 -9.93
CA LYS A 41 8.00 8.75 -11.40
C LYS A 41 8.03 10.18 -11.94
N ALA A 42 7.70 11.17 -11.11
CA ALA A 42 7.66 12.58 -11.50
C ALA A 42 7.95 13.47 -10.29
N GLU A 43 8.38 14.71 -10.56
CA GLU A 43 8.62 15.69 -9.50
C GLU A 43 7.32 16.20 -8.87
N GLY A 44 7.39 16.59 -7.59
CA GLY A 44 6.24 17.12 -6.88
C GLY A 44 6.47 17.28 -5.37
N VAL A 45 5.36 17.42 -4.65
CA VAL A 45 5.33 17.41 -3.18
C VAL A 45 4.60 16.15 -2.74
N LEU A 46 5.24 15.36 -1.87
CA LEU A 46 4.67 14.12 -1.35
C LEU A 46 3.49 14.42 -0.42
N ALA A 47 2.39 13.68 -0.57
CA ALA A 47 1.23 13.79 0.31
C ALA A 47 0.50 12.44 0.39
N GLY A 48 -0.14 12.15 1.52
CA GLY A 48 -0.98 10.97 1.70
C GLY A 48 -0.28 9.78 2.38
N MET A 49 0.95 9.94 2.86
CA MET A 49 1.72 8.86 3.49
C MET A 49 0.98 8.21 4.67
N SER A 50 0.30 9.01 5.50
CA SER A 50 -0.47 8.45 6.62
C SER A 50 -1.63 7.56 6.17
N THR A 51 -2.24 7.86 5.02
CA THR A 51 -3.32 7.06 4.43
C THR A 51 -2.75 5.79 3.81
N ALA A 52 -1.65 5.88 3.07
CA ALA A 52 -0.98 4.71 2.50
C ALA A 52 -0.59 3.69 3.58
N LEU A 53 -0.02 4.14 4.71
CA LEU A 53 0.29 3.26 5.85
C LEU A 53 -0.95 2.55 6.42
N GLN A 54 -2.10 3.23 6.44
CA GLN A 54 -3.36 2.62 6.88
C GLN A 54 -3.89 1.58 5.90
N VAL A 55 -3.73 1.78 4.59
CA VAL A 55 -4.10 0.79 3.59
C VAL A 55 -3.32 -0.50 3.84
N PHE A 56 -1.99 -0.44 3.93
CA PHE A 56 -1.16 -1.62 4.22
C PHE A 56 -1.57 -2.30 5.54
N THR A 57 -1.77 -1.50 6.60
CA THR A 57 -2.16 -2.04 7.91
C THR A 57 -3.54 -2.70 7.88
N GLN A 58 -4.49 -2.18 7.11
CA GLN A 58 -5.83 -2.78 6.97
C GLN A 58 -5.82 -4.05 6.13
N VAL A 59 -4.96 -4.12 5.10
CA VAL A 59 -4.79 -5.32 4.28
C VAL A 59 -4.12 -6.43 5.07
N ASP A 60 -3.01 -6.12 5.75
CA ASP A 60 -2.27 -7.09 6.55
C ASP A 60 -1.42 -6.37 7.62
N PRO A 61 -1.76 -6.50 8.92
CA PRO A 61 -1.03 -5.85 10.01
C PRO A 61 0.38 -6.44 10.25
N HIS A 62 0.75 -7.53 9.57
CA HIS A 62 2.09 -8.11 9.63
C HIS A 62 3.04 -7.56 8.55
N LEU A 63 2.56 -6.67 7.67
CA LEU A 63 3.45 -5.95 6.74
C LEU A 63 4.32 -4.95 7.50
N GLU A 64 5.62 -5.04 7.27
CA GLU A 64 6.58 -4.08 7.78
C GLU A 64 6.74 -2.95 6.78
N VAL A 65 6.32 -1.75 7.15
CA VAL A 65 6.43 -0.57 6.28
C VAL A 65 7.46 0.39 6.84
N LYS A 66 8.45 0.73 6.02
CA LYS A 66 9.50 1.69 6.34
C LYS A 66 9.30 2.91 5.43
N THR A 67 9.22 4.11 6.02
CA THR A 67 9.07 5.37 5.27
C THR A 67 10.41 6.09 5.14
N MET A 68 10.75 6.54 3.93
CA MET A 68 12.01 7.26 3.64
C MET A 68 11.79 8.77 3.53
N ARG A 69 10.56 9.17 3.20
CA ARG A 69 10.10 10.54 3.00
C ARG A 69 8.80 10.75 3.77
N CYS A 70 8.49 12.01 4.00
CA CYS A 70 7.32 12.47 4.75
C CYS A 70 6.41 13.33 3.87
N ASP A 71 5.13 13.44 4.26
CA ASP A 71 4.23 14.41 3.65
C ASP A 71 4.82 15.82 3.74
N GLY A 72 4.80 16.55 2.62
CA GLY A 72 5.42 17.87 2.48
C GLY A 72 6.83 17.86 1.88
N ASP A 73 7.50 16.71 1.81
CA ASP A 73 8.81 16.62 1.16
C ASP A 73 8.70 16.88 -0.35
N HIS A 74 9.67 17.62 -0.89
CA HIS A 74 9.89 17.67 -2.34
C HIS A 74 10.49 16.35 -2.81
N ILE A 75 9.91 15.79 -3.87
CA ILE A 75 10.31 14.52 -4.48
C ILE A 75 10.60 14.70 -5.95
N GLN A 76 11.45 13.84 -6.50
CA GLN A 76 11.80 13.78 -7.92
C GLN A 76 11.78 12.34 -8.43
N ALA A 77 11.73 12.19 -9.75
CA ALA A 77 11.77 10.87 -10.38
C ALA A 77 13.02 10.08 -9.93
N GLY A 78 12.80 8.84 -9.51
CA GLY A 78 13.86 7.97 -8.96
C GLY A 78 13.92 7.91 -7.43
N ASP A 79 13.27 8.83 -6.71
CA ASP A 79 13.17 8.74 -5.26
C ASP A 79 12.39 7.48 -4.83
N ILE A 80 12.87 6.82 -3.78
CA ILE A 80 12.12 5.78 -3.07
C ILE A 80 11.54 6.43 -1.82
N ILE A 81 10.20 6.40 -1.70
CA ILE A 81 9.49 7.07 -0.60
C ILE A 81 9.10 6.11 0.52
N LEU A 82 8.97 4.81 0.18
CA LEU A 82 8.49 3.77 1.07
C LEU A 82 8.98 2.39 0.63
N GLU A 83 9.27 1.53 1.61
CA GLU A 83 9.58 0.12 1.43
C GLU A 83 8.59 -0.71 2.25
N VAL A 84 8.02 -1.77 1.66
CA VAL A 84 7.13 -2.72 2.34
C VAL A 84 7.71 -4.11 2.27
N THR A 85 7.80 -4.79 3.41
CA THR A 85 8.28 -6.18 3.49
C THR A 85 7.23 -7.08 4.15
N GLY A 86 7.02 -8.28 3.61
CA GLY A 86 6.10 -9.26 4.17
C GLY A 86 5.54 -10.22 3.13
N SER A 87 4.28 -10.64 3.29
CA SER A 87 3.56 -11.48 2.33
C SER A 87 3.45 -10.78 0.98
N VAL A 88 3.95 -11.41 -0.10
CA VAL A 88 3.86 -10.84 -1.45
C VAL A 88 2.40 -10.65 -1.86
N ALA A 89 1.53 -11.59 -1.48
CA ALA A 89 0.11 -11.48 -1.79
C ALA A 89 -0.55 -10.30 -1.09
N SER A 90 -0.14 -9.98 0.15
CA SER A 90 -0.66 -8.83 0.89
C SER A 90 -0.15 -7.51 0.31
N ILE A 91 1.12 -7.47 -0.09
CA ILE A 91 1.71 -6.29 -0.77
C ILE A 91 0.95 -5.98 -2.06
N LEU A 92 0.70 -6.99 -2.90
CA LEU A 92 -0.01 -6.82 -4.18
C LEU A 92 -1.48 -6.40 -4.00
N GLN A 93 -2.17 -6.94 -3.00
CA GLN A 93 -3.55 -6.54 -2.68
C GLN A 93 -3.66 -5.07 -2.24
N ALA A 94 -2.61 -4.52 -1.62
CA ALA A 94 -2.58 -3.11 -1.25
C ALA A 94 -2.23 -2.19 -2.42
N GLU A 95 -1.47 -2.69 -3.42
CA GLU A 95 -0.81 -1.91 -4.50
C GLU A 95 -1.70 -0.88 -5.19
N ARG A 96 -2.94 -1.27 -5.52
CA ARG A 96 -3.80 -0.43 -6.36
C ARG A 96 -4.48 0.71 -5.62
N LEU A 97 -4.58 0.61 -4.29
CA LEU A 97 -5.36 1.55 -3.50
C LEU A 97 -4.51 2.62 -2.79
N PHE A 98 -3.26 2.32 -2.44
CA PHE A 98 -2.44 3.24 -1.64
C PHE A 98 -1.83 4.40 -2.44
#